data_AF-A0A6J4JTN9-F1
#
_entry.id   AF-A0A6J4JTN9-F1
#
_cell.length_a   1.000
_cell.length_b   1.000
_cell.length_c   1.000
_cell.angle_alpha   90.00
_cell.angle_beta   90.00
_cell.angle_gamma   90.00
#
_symmetry.space_group_name_H-M   'P 1'
#
loop_
_entity.id
_entity.type
_entity.pdbx_description
1 polymer ?
#
loop_
_entity_poly.entity_id
_entity_poly.type
_entity_poly.pdbx_seq_one_letter_code
_entity_poly.pdbx_strand_id
1 'polypeptide(L)' 'MVVQSPRLKTLEDRHAALERQIGQEDARPRPDTVELSRLKMEKLRLKEEIERLRRDG' A
#
# COMPACT_ATOMS: atom_id res chain seq x y z
N MET A 1 -7.27 -24.58 -6.48
CA MET A 1 -7.25 -23.18 -6.96
C MET A 1 -7.73 -22.31 -5.81
N VAL A 2 -6.84 -21.57 -5.16
CA VAL A 2 -7.27 -20.61 -4.13
C VAL A 2 -7.82 -19.41 -4.88
N VAL A 3 -9.14 -19.23 -4.85
CA VAL A 3 -9.80 -18.09 -5.48
C VAL A 3 -9.42 -16.87 -4.65
N GLN A 4 -8.38 -16.15 -5.07
CA GLN A 4 -8.08 -14.85 -4.48
C GLN A 4 -9.25 -13.93 -4.79
N SER A 5 -9.95 -13.48 -3.75
CA SER A 5 -11.05 -12.54 -3.86
C SER A 5 -10.60 -11.32 -4.69
N PRO A 6 -11.36 -10.88 -5.72
CA PRO A 6 -10.95 -9.77 -6.60
C PRO A 6 -10.71 -8.45 -5.84
N ARG A 7 -11.34 -8.30 -4.66
CA ARG A 7 -11.07 -7.20 -3.72
C ARG A 7 -9.64 -7.22 -3.18
N LEU A 8 -9.11 -8.40 -2.83
CA LEU A 8 -7.78 -8.55 -2.26
C LEU A 8 -6.71 -8.18 -3.29
N LYS A 9 -6.88 -8.63 -4.53
CA LYS A 9 -5.98 -8.29 -5.64
C LYS A 9 -5.95 -6.79 -5.93
N THR A 10 -7.11 -6.14 -5.92
CA THR A 10 -7.20 -4.68 -6.08
C THR A 10 -6.47 -3.92 -4.97
N LEU A 11 -6.57 -4.41 -3.73
CA LEU A 11 -5.87 -3.81 -2.59
C LEU A 11 -4.36 -4.04 -2.67
N GLU A 12 -3.92 -5.23 -3.05
CA GLU A 12 -2.50 -5.54 -3.27
C GLU A 12 -1.90 -4.66 -4.38
N ASP A 13 -2.63 -4.45 -5.49
CA ASP A 13 -2.22 -3.56 -6.57
C ASP A 13 -2.10 -2.09 -6.10
N ARG A 14 -3.06 -1.61 -5.29
CA ARG A 14 -2.98 -0.27 -4.67
C ARG A 14 -1.80 -0.16 -3.70
N HIS A 15 -1.52 -1.20 -2.93
CA HIS A 15 -0.39 -1.23 -2.01
C HIS A 15 0.93 -1.15 -2.78
N ALA A 16 1.07 -1.91 -3.86
CA ALA A 16 2.24 -1.85 -4.72
C ALA A 16 2.41 -0.47 -5.38
N ALA A 17 1.32 0.20 -5.76
CA ALA A 17 1.37 1.56 -6.29
C ALA A 17 1.87 2.58 -5.24
N LEU A 18 1.36 2.50 -4.00
CA LEU A 18 1.81 3.34 -2.89
C LEU A 18 3.30 3.12 -2.57
N GLU A 19 3.77 1.87 -2.56
CA GLU A 19 5.20 1.56 -2.38
C GLU A 19 6.08 2.18 -3.46
N ARG A 20 5.64 2.13 -4.72
CA ARG A 20 6.37 2.75 -5.83
C ARG A 20 6.40 4.27 -5.68
N GLN A 21 5.29 4.91 -5.30
CA GLN A 21 5.26 6.35 -5.05
C GLN A 21 6.20 6.74 -3.91
N ILE A 22 6.18 6.00 -2.79
CA ILE A 22 7.12 6.22 -1.68
C ILE A 22 8.56 6.11 -2.16
N GLY A 23 8.90 5.05 -2.90
CA GLY A 23 10.26 4.85 -3.42
C GLY A 23 10.70 5.93 -4.41
N GLN A 24 9.78 6.43 -5.25
CA GLN A 24 10.05 7.54 -6.16
C GLN A 24 10.28 8.85 -5.42
N GLU A 25 9.46 9.17 -4.41
CA GLU A 25 9.62 10.37 -3.58
C GLU A 25 10.90 10.30 -2.73
N ASP A 26 11.24 9.14 -2.16
CA ASP A 26 12.45 8.92 -1.35
C ASP A 26 13.72 9.02 -2.21
N ALA A 27 13.65 8.63 -3.48
CA ALA A 27 14.73 8.78 -4.44
C ALA A 27 14.93 10.24 -4.93
N ARG A 28 14.02 11.16 -4.62
CA ARG A 28 14.19 12.57 -5.01
C ARG A 28 15.30 13.23 -4.17
N PRO A 29 16.11 14.13 -4.76
CA PRO A 29 17.13 14.88 -4.02
C PRO A 29 16.57 15.75 -2.89
N ARG A 30 15.27 16.10 -2.98
CA ARG A 30 14.51 16.80 -1.94
C ARG A 30 13.20 16.05 -1.72
N PRO A 31 13.21 15.01 -0.89
CA PRO A 31 12.00 14.25 -0.59
C PRO A 31 11.04 15.14 0.20
N ASP A 32 9.77 15.15 -0.18
CA ASP A 32 8.72 15.75 0.66
C ASP A 32 8.43 14.80 1.82
N THR A 33 8.95 15.14 3.00
CA THR A 33 8.82 14.31 4.20
C THR A 33 7.39 14.26 4.72
N VAL A 34 6.56 15.27 4.43
CA VAL A 34 5.14 15.31 4.79
C VAL A 34 4.36 14.35 3.88
N GLU A 35 4.59 14.44 2.58
CA GLU A 35 3.99 13.54 1.59
C GLU A 35 4.42 12.09 1.86
N LEU A 36 5.70 11.84 2.09
CA LEU A 36 6.23 10.52 2.46
C LEU A 36 5.59 9.96 3.74
N SER A 37 5.44 10.79 4.77
CA SER A 37 4.82 10.35 6.02
C SER A 37 3.34 10.00 5.82
N ARG A 38 2.63 10.79 5.01
CA ARG A 38 1.24 10.52 4.62
C ARG A 38 1.12 9.22 3.83
N LEU A 39 1.96 9.03 2.81
CA LEU A 39 1.99 7.81 1.98
C LEU A 39 2.33 6.58 2.82
N LYS A 40 3.29 6.68 3.76
CA LYS A 40 3.64 5.59 4.69
C LYS A 40 2.47 5.23 5.62
N MET A 41 1.73 6.23 6.14
CA MET A 41 0.53 5.99 6.94
C MET A 41 -0.59 5.33 6.12
N GLU A 42 -0.80 5.80 4.89
CA GLU A 42 -1.80 5.23 3.99
C GLU A 42 -1.48 3.79 3.61
N LYS A 43 -0.20 3.51 3.30
CA LYS A 43 0.33 2.16 3.12
C LYS A 43 0.07 1.27 4.34
N LEU A 44 0.32 1.77 5.55
CA LEU A 44 0.10 1.02 6.78
C LEU A 44 -1.38 0.64 6.96
N ARG A 45 -2.29 1.60 6.77
CA ARG A 45 -3.75 1.36 6.83
C ARG A 45 -4.19 0.34 5.78
N LEU A 46 -3.71 0.48 4.54
CA LEU A 46 -4.04 -0.43 3.46
C LEU A 46 -3.54 -1.86 3.75
N LYS A 47 -2.34 -1.97 4.32
CA LYS A 47 -1.79 -3.26 4.77
C LYS A 47 -2.65 -3.89 5.86
N GLU A 48 -3.08 -3.11 6.85
CA GLU A 48 -3.98 -3.61 7.90
C GLU A 48 -5.33 -4.07 7.34
N GLU A 49 -5.86 -3.36 6.34
CA GLU A 49 -7.12 -3.71 5.68
C GLU A 49 -6.99 -5.00 4.85
N ILE A 50 -5.88 -5.18 4.13
CA ILE A 50 -5.54 -6.44 3.44
C ILE A 50 -5.42 -7.59 4.44
N GLU A 51 -4.71 -7.38 5.54
CA GLU A 51 -4.52 -8.39 6.58
C GLU A 51 -5.83 -8.77 7.29
N ARG A 52 -6.73 -7.81 7.51
CA ARG A 52 -8.10 -8.11 7.99
C ARG A 52 -8.86 -8.95 6.97
N LEU A 53 -8.89 -8.53 5.71
CA LEU A 53 -9.61 -9.25 4.66
C LEU A 53 -9.01 -10.64 4.40
N ARG A 54 -7.72 -10.85 4.64
CA ARG A 54 -7.08 -12.17 4.62
C ARG A 54 -7.48 -13.06 5.80
N ARG A 55 -7.79 -12.48 6.96
CA ARG A 55 -8.22 -13.23 8.16
C ARG A 55 -9.72 -13.53 8.15
N ASP A 56 -10.52 -12.64 7.56
CA ASP A 56 -11.98 -12.73 7.52
C ASP A 56 -12.50 -13.57 6.34
N GLY A 57 -11.63 -14.00 5.41
CA GLY A 57 -11.96 -14.85 4.26
C GLY A 57 -11.39 -16.26 4.38
#